data_AF-A0A3D5X5Z4-F1
#
_entry.id   AF-A0A3D5X5Z4-F1
#
_cell.length_a   1.000
_cell.length_b   1.000
_cell.length_c   1.000
_cell.angle_alpha   90.00
_cell.angle_beta   90.00
_cell.angle_gamma   90.00
#
_symmetry.space_group_name_H-M   'P 1'
#
loop_
_entity.id
_entity.type
_entity.pdbx_description
1 polymer ?
#
loop_
_entity_poly.entity_id
_entity_poly.type
_entity_poly.pdbx_seq_one_letter_code
_entity_poly.pdbx_strand_id
1 'polypeptide(L)'
;STPFESRDEHANVVNKILTITNIIPQHIANIEQDYATIQQMAMMQKKQEAFTEWTQKKINSTFIRIDPSFQNCSFEFLGWVK
;
A
#
# COMPACT_ATOMS: atom_id res chain seq x y z
N SER A 1 -24.66 -1.42 15.98
CA SER A 1 -24.18 -0.20 15.30
C SER A 1 -25.35 0.44 14.54
N THR A 2 -25.18 1.65 13.99
CA THR A 2 -26.04 2.09 12.88
C THR A 2 -25.77 1.24 11.63
N PRO A 3 -26.75 1.06 10.72
CA PRO A 3 -26.53 0.36 9.46
C PRO A 3 -25.52 1.09 8.58
N PHE A 4 -24.66 0.35 7.89
CA PHE A 4 -23.76 0.90 6.87
C PHE A 4 -23.77 0.05 5.59
N GLU A 5 -23.51 0.71 4.46
CA GLU A 5 -23.47 0.07 3.15
C GLU A 5 -22.18 -0.74 2.96
N SER A 6 -22.31 -1.94 2.42
CA SER A 6 -21.20 -2.83 2.11
C SER A 6 -21.52 -3.66 0.86
N ARG A 7 -20.53 -4.39 0.36
CA ARG A 7 -20.70 -5.35 -0.75
C ARG A 7 -20.68 -6.79 -0.25
N ASP A 8 -21.44 -7.65 -0.91
CA ASP A 8 -21.34 -9.11 -0.77
C ASP A 8 -20.29 -9.70 -1.73
N GLU A 9 -20.11 -11.01 -1.70
CA GLU A 9 -19.16 -11.72 -2.57
C GLU A 9 -19.47 -11.58 -4.08
N HIS A 10 -20.71 -11.23 -4.43
CA HIS A 10 -21.18 -11.01 -5.79
C HIS A 10 -21.23 -9.52 -6.15
N ALA A 11 -20.63 -8.65 -5.33
CA ALA A 11 -20.59 -7.20 -5.47
C ALA A 11 -21.94 -6.46 -5.38
N ASN A 12 -23.01 -7.11 -4.92
CA ASN A 12 -24.30 -6.47 -4.67
C ASN A 12 -24.22 -5.52 -3.47
N VAL A 13 -25.01 -4.46 -3.50
CA VAL A 13 -25.10 -3.49 -2.40
C VAL A 13 -25.99 -4.06 -1.29
N VAL A 14 -25.44 -4.13 -0.07
CA VAL A 14 -26.14 -4.65 1.12
C VAL A 14 -25.95 -3.72 2.31
N ASN A 15 -26.92 -3.67 3.23
CA ASN A 15 -26.82 -2.94 4.49
C ASN A 15 -26.43 -3.89 5.63
N LYS A 16 -25.31 -3.63 6.30
CA LYS A 16 -24.80 -4.44 7.42
C LYS A 16 -25.02 -3.70 8.74
N ILE A 17 -25.47 -4.43 9.76
CA ILE A 17 -25.53 -3.98 11.16
C ILE A 17 -24.63 -4.90 11.96
N LEU A 18 -23.66 -4.34 12.68
CA LEU A 18 -22.70 -5.10 13.46
C LEU A 18 -22.98 -4.93 14.96
N THR A 19 -22.89 -6.04 15.68
CA THR A 19 -22.92 -6.09 17.14
C THR A 19 -21.62 -6.71 17.61
N ILE A 20 -20.87 -5.97 18.43
CA ILE A 20 -19.64 -6.46 19.03
C ILE A 20 -20.03 -7.32 20.24
N THR A 21 -19.74 -8.61 20.19
CA THR A 21 -20.06 -9.56 21.28
C THR A 21 -18.93 -9.69 22.29
N ASN A 22 -17.68 -9.58 21.84
CA ASN A 22 -16.49 -9.62 22.67
C ASN A 22 -15.37 -8.77 22.05
N ILE A 23 -14.56 -8.12 22.88
CA ILE A 23 -13.37 -7.37 22.46
C ILE A 23 -12.17 -8.01 23.16
N ILE A 24 -11.29 -8.60 22.36
CA ILE A 24 -10.00 -9.11 22.85
C ILE A 24 -9.00 -7.94 22.78
N PRO A 25 -8.26 -7.64 23.86
CA PRO A 25 -7.30 -6.54 23.85
C PRO A 25 -6.20 -6.79 22.79
N GLN A 26 -5.80 -5.72 22.12
CA GLN A 26 -4.75 -5.81 21.11
C GLN A 26 -3.39 -6.14 21.75
N HIS A 27 -2.63 -7.02 21.11
CA HIS A 27 -1.23 -7.22 21.43
C HIS A 27 -0.43 -5.95 21.08
N ILE A 28 0.37 -5.45 22.02
CA ILE A 28 1.31 -4.37 21.76
C ILE A 28 2.62 -5.00 21.31
N ALA A 29 2.97 -4.79 20.05
CA ALA A 29 4.18 -5.34 19.46
C ALA A 29 5.41 -4.95 20.28
N ASN A 30 6.24 -5.93 20.62
CA ASN A 30 7.46 -5.71 21.39
C ASN A 30 8.63 -6.49 20.78
N ILE A 31 9.84 -5.97 20.97
CA ILE A 31 11.03 -6.54 20.34
C ILE A 31 11.36 -7.93 20.89
N GLU A 32 11.03 -8.23 22.15
CA GLU A 32 11.34 -9.53 22.76
C GLU A 32 10.55 -10.67 22.11
N GLN A 33 9.29 -10.44 21.76
CA GLN A 33 8.38 -11.47 21.23
C GLN A 33 8.24 -11.40 19.70
N ASP A 34 8.35 -10.20 19.11
CA ASP A 34 8.01 -9.97 17.70
C ASP A 34 9.21 -9.59 16.83
N TYR A 35 10.44 -9.82 17.31
CA TYR A 35 11.67 -9.41 16.62
C TYR A 35 11.66 -9.79 15.12
N ALA A 36 11.33 -11.04 14.80
CA ALA A 36 11.37 -11.54 13.43
C ALA A 36 10.41 -10.77 12.51
N THR A 37 9.18 -10.52 12.97
CA THR A 37 8.17 -9.77 12.22
C THR A 37 8.61 -8.33 12.03
N ILE A 38 9.08 -7.68 13.09
CA ILE A 38 9.54 -6.29 13.04
C ILE A 38 10.76 -6.16 12.13
N GLN A 39 11.71 -7.09 12.21
CA GLN A 39 12.87 -7.15 11.33
C GLN A 39 12.45 -7.29 9.87
N GLN A 40 11.49 -8.16 9.56
CA GLN A 40 10.99 -8.33 8.19
C GLN A 40 10.32 -7.07 7.66
N MET A 41 9.48 -6.41 8.46
CA MET A 41 8.82 -5.15 8.10
C MET A 41 9.86 -4.05 7.83
N ALA A 42 10.82 -3.87 8.74
CA ALA A 42 11.89 -2.90 8.57
C ALA A 42 12.76 -3.20 7.34
N MET A 43 13.09 -4.47 7.09
CA MET A 43 13.86 -4.87 5.91
C MET A 43 13.09 -4.58 4.62
N MET A 44 11.78 -4.86 4.59
CA MET A 44 10.94 -4.55 3.43
C MET A 44 10.90 -3.05 3.16
N GLN A 45 10.73 -2.24 4.20
CA GLN A 45 10.77 -0.78 4.09
C GLN A 45 12.11 -0.31 3.51
N LYS A 46 13.25 -0.81 4.01
CA LYS A 46 14.58 -0.44 3.49
C LYS A 46 14.81 -0.86 2.06
N LYS A 47 14.33 -2.04 1.66
CA LYS A 47 14.37 -2.47 0.25
C LYS A 47 13.56 -1.53 -0.64
N GLN A 48 12.37 -1.14 -0.21
CA GLN A 48 11.53 -0.20 -0.96
C GLN A 48 12.20 1.17 -1.10
N GLU A 49 12.78 1.72 -0.02
CA GLU A 49 13.53 2.99 -0.05
C GLU A 49 14.67 2.94 -1.08
N ALA A 50 15.50 1.90 -1.02
CA ALA A 50 16.63 1.74 -1.95
C ALA A 50 16.16 1.56 -3.41
N PHE A 51 15.07 0.81 -3.63
CA PHE A 51 14.50 0.60 -4.95
C PHE A 51 13.94 1.90 -5.54
N THR A 52 13.23 2.69 -4.74
CA THR A 52 12.70 4.00 -5.12
C THR A 52 13.81 4.96 -5.53
N GLU A 53 14.88 5.07 -4.73
CA GLU A 53 16.01 5.95 -5.04
C GLU A 53 16.70 5.52 -6.35
N TRP A 54 16.97 4.22 -6.50
CA TRP A 54 17.58 3.67 -7.70
C TRP A 54 16.72 3.92 -8.94
N THR A 55 15.40 3.75 -8.83
CA THR A 55 14.45 3.96 -9.92
C THR A 55 14.46 5.41 -10.38
N GLN A 56 14.37 6.38 -9.46
CA GLN A 56 14.40 7.81 -9.80
C GLN A 56 15.71 8.21 -10.50
N LYS A 57 16.85 7.68 -10.04
CA LYS A 57 18.16 7.90 -10.68
C LYS A 57 18.20 7.36 -12.10
N LYS A 58 17.63 6.17 -12.33
CA LYS A 58 17.62 5.52 -13.65
C LYS A 58 16.68 6.19 -14.64
N ILE A 59 15.51 6.67 -14.21
CA ILE A 59 14.59 7.45 -15.05
C ILE A 59 15.30 8.69 -15.62
N ASN A 60 16.05 9.40 -14.77
CA ASN A 60 16.74 10.62 -15.18
C ASN A 60 17.84 10.35 -16.23
N SER A 61 18.61 9.27 -16.07
CA SER A 61 19.74 8.94 -16.95
C SER A 61 19.36 8.18 -18.22
N THR A 62 18.13 7.65 -18.31
CA THR A 62 17.72 6.77 -19.41
C THR A 62 16.81 7.54 -20.37
N PHE A 63 16.93 7.26 -21.67
CA PHE A 63 15.97 7.75 -22.64
C PHE A 63 14.70 6.89 -22.56
N ILE A 64 13.58 7.52 -22.22
CA ILE A 64 12.28 6.89 -22.07
C ILE A 64 11.30 7.69 -22.92
N ARG A 65 10.54 7.02 -23.79
CA ARG A 65 9.47 7.63 -24.60
C ARG A 65 8.14 7.01 -24.20
N ILE A 66 7.23 7.84 -23.71
CA ILE A 66 5.85 7.43 -23.39
C ILE A 66 4.94 7.81 -24.56
N ASP A 67 4.02 6.91 -24.89
CA ASP A 67 3.03 7.19 -25.93
C ASP A 67 2.15 8.38 -25.52
N PRO A 68 1.80 9.29 -26.45
CA PRO A 68 0.97 10.45 -26.16
C PRO A 68 -0.33 10.14 -25.39
N SER A 69 -0.94 8.98 -25.61
CA SER A 69 -2.19 8.60 -24.91
C SER A 69 -2.03 8.43 -23.40
N PHE A 70 -0.82 8.21 -22.90
CA PHE A 70 -0.53 7.95 -21.48
C PHE A 70 0.21 9.09 -20.79
N GLN A 71 0.46 10.21 -21.46
CA GLN A 71 1.18 11.35 -20.87
C GLN A 71 0.40 12.00 -19.70
N ASN A 72 -0.92 11.87 -19.68
CA ASN A 72 -1.79 12.42 -18.64
C ASN A 72 -2.00 11.46 -17.45
N CYS A 73 -1.33 10.30 -17.42
CA CYS A 73 -1.43 9.38 -16.30
C CYS A 73 -0.67 9.90 -15.08
N SER A 74 -1.22 9.62 -13.89
CA SER A 74 -0.54 9.91 -12.61
C SER A 74 0.51 8.84 -12.33
N PHE A 75 1.77 9.13 -12.65
CA PHE A 75 2.88 8.24 -12.35
C PHE A 75 3.41 8.48 -10.93
N GLU A 76 3.84 7.40 -10.27
CA GLU A 76 4.37 7.44 -8.90
C GLU A 76 5.73 8.17 -8.83
N PHE A 77 6.59 7.98 -9.82
CA PHE A 77 7.89 8.67 -9.92
C PHE A 77 7.81 9.85 -10.90
N LEU A 78 8.58 10.89 -10.65
CA LEU A 78 8.64 12.05 -11.55
C LEU A 78 9.65 11.79 -12.68
N GLY A 79 9.42 12.38 -13.85
CA GLY A 79 10.36 12.30 -14.98
C GLY A 79 10.13 11.16 -15.98
N TRP A 80 9.04 10.39 -15.82
CA TRP A 80 8.58 9.41 -16.81
C TRP A 80 8.13 10.08 -18.12
N VAL A 81 7.44 11.22 -18.00
CA VAL A 81 7.09 12.11 -19.12
C VAL A 81 8.11 13.25 -19.13
N LYS A 82 8.83 13.42 -20.24
CA LYS A 82 9.79 14.51 -20.47
C LYS A 82 9.21 15.53 -21.43
#